data_AF-A0A850NZW7-F1
#
_entry.id   AF-A0A850NZW7-F1
#
_cell.length_a   1.000
_cell.length_b   1.000
_cell.length_c   1.000
_cell.angle_alpha   90.00
_cell.angle_beta   90.00
_cell.angle_gamma   90.00
#
_symmetry.space_group_name_H-M   'P 1'
#
loop_
_entity.id
_entity.type
_entity.pdbx_description
1 polymer ?
#
loop_
_entity_poly.entity_id
_entity_poly.type
_entity_poly.pdbx_seq_one_letter_code
_entity_poly.pdbx_strand_id
1 'polypeptide(L)' 'MRAVGYQDPDRLETIELPDPVASGRDLLVEIRAVSVNPVDTKVRGRETPPPGQWRVLGWDAAGIVRAVGDAVRGFAPGD' A
#
# COMPACT_ATOMS: atom_id res chain seq x y z
N MET A 1 5.05 4.72 7.75
CA MET A 1 5.56 4.30 6.44
C MET A 1 5.49 5.44 5.45
N ARG A 2 6.52 5.53 4.60
CA ARG A 2 6.53 6.44 3.45
C ARG A 2 5.80 5.81 2.27
N ALA A 3 4.93 6.55 1.61
CA ALA A 3 4.16 6.09 0.45
C ALA A 3 4.13 7.15 -0.66
N VAL A 4 3.72 6.72 -1.86
CA VAL A 4 3.35 7.64 -2.95
C VAL A 4 1.82 7.62 -3.06
N GLY A 5 1.20 8.78 -2.93
CA GLY A 5 -0.25 8.92 -2.98
C GLY A 5 -0.70 10.23 -3.58
N TYR A 6 -2.02 10.39 -3.69
CA TYR A 6 -2.64 11.62 -4.17
C TYR A 6 -3.91 11.95 -3.38
N GLN A 7 -4.19 13.25 -3.28
CA GLN A 7 -5.49 13.82 -2.92
C GLN A 7 -6.15 14.44 -4.16
N ASP A 8 -5.32 15.09 -4.98
CA ASP A 8 -5.62 15.62 -6.30
C ASP A 8 -5.05 14.64 -7.36
N PRO A 9 -5.89 14.05 -8.24
CA PRO A 9 -5.46 13.13 -9.29
C PRO A 9 -4.30 13.61 -10.18
N ASP A 10 -4.10 14.93 -10.31
CA ASP A 10 -3.03 15.50 -11.13
C ASP A 10 -1.70 15.66 -10.39
N ARG A 11 -1.66 15.37 -9.08
CA ARG A 11 -0.47 15.54 -8.24
C ARG A 11 -0.17 14.30 -7.40
N LEU A 12 0.90 13.60 -7.76
CA LEU A 12 1.49 12.55 -6.92
C LEU A 12 2.44 13.17 -5.91
N GLU A 13 2.34 12.73 -4.66
CA GLU A 13 3.14 13.21 -3.56
C GLU A 13 3.76 12.07 -2.77
N THR A 14 4.96 12.31 -2.25
CA THR A 14 5.56 11.44 -1.23
C THR A 14 5.00 11.87 0.12
N ILE A 15 4.37 10.93 0.83
CA ILE A 15 3.66 11.18 2.08
C ILE A 15 4.15 10.24 3.17
N GLU A 16 3.99 10.66 4.42
CA GLU A 16 4.20 9.82 5.61
C GLU A 16 2.83 9.44 6.19
N LEU A 17 2.63 8.14 6.41
CA LEU A 17 1.44 7.57 7.03
C LEU A 17 1.84 6.73 8.25
N PRO A 18 0.95 6.49 9.23
CA PRO A 18 1.20 5.50 10.27
C PRO A 18 1.47 4.12 9.67
N ASP A 19 2.30 3.32 10.32
CA ASP A 19 2.45 1.92 9.93
C ASP A 19 1.18 1.13 10.25
N PRO A 20 0.67 0.31 9.31
CA PRO A 20 -0.45 -0.56 9.60
C PRO A 20 -0.04 -1.68 10.57
N VAL A 21 -1.01 -2.18 11.32
CA VAL A 21 -0.83 -3.30 12.26
C VAL A 21 -1.52 -4.52 11.69
N ALA A 22 -0.79 -5.62 11.48
CA ALA A 22 -1.36 -6.87 11.03
C ALA A 22 -2.22 -7.50 12.13
N SER A 23 -3.44 -7.92 11.79
CA SER A 23 -4.36 -8.62 12.68
C SER A 23 -5.14 -9.70 11.92
N GLY A 24 -5.73 -10.69 12.58
CA GLY A 24 -6.53 -11.70 11.90
C GLY A 24 -5.74 -12.43 10.82
N ARG A 25 -6.14 -12.26 9.55
CA ARG A 25 -5.51 -12.91 8.39
C ARG A 25 -4.60 -11.98 7.58
N ASP A 26 -4.25 -10.81 8.11
CA ASP A 26 -3.44 -9.82 7.41
C ASP A 26 -1.95 -10.19 7.40
N LEU A 27 -1.25 -9.77 6.34
CA LEU A 27 0.20 -9.72 6.29
C LEU A 27 0.64 -8.26 6.28
N LEU A 28 1.57 -7.90 7.17
CA LEU A 28 2.31 -6.64 7.06
C LEU A 28 3.59 -6.91 6.26
N VAL A 29 3.69 -6.34 5.07
CA VAL A 29 4.82 -6.55 4.16
C VAL A 29 5.65 -5.27 4.06
N GLU A 30 6.96 -5.36 4.31
CA GLU A 30 7.91 -4.30 3.93
C GLU A 30 8.16 -4.39 2.43
N ILE A 31 7.60 -3.44 1.70
CA ILE A 31 7.76 -3.33 0.26
C ILE A 31 9.21 -2.98 -0.09
N ARG A 32 9.86 -3.85 -0.86
CA ARG A 32 11.24 -3.65 -1.37
C ARG A 32 11.24 -3.17 -2.82
N ALA A 33 10.21 -3.56 -3.59
CA ALA A 33 9.99 -3.09 -4.95
C ALA A 33 8.49 -3.05 -5.26
N VAL A 34 8.09 -2.13 -6.12
CA VAL A 34 6.73 -2.00 -6.64
C VAL A 34 6.80 -1.61 -8.11
N SER A 35 5.97 -2.22 -8.94
CA SER A 35 5.89 -1.90 -10.37
C SER A 35 4.88 -0.77 -10.62
N VAL A 36 5.08 -0.02 -11.72
CA VAL A 36 4.11 0.97 -12.21
C VAL A 36 3.37 0.33 -13.38
N ASN A 37 2.05 0.28 -13.28
CA ASN A 37 1.18 -0.42 -14.21
C ASN A 37 0.07 0.49 -14.78
N PRO A 38 -0.57 0.10 -15.91
CA PRO A 38 -1.70 0.85 -16.44
C PRO A 38 -2.89 0.97 -15.49
N VAL A 39 -3.02 0.09 -14.48
CA VAL A 39 -4.08 0.22 -13.47
C VAL A 39 -3.88 1.44 -12.58
N ASP A 40 -2.63 1.83 -12.30
CA ASP A 40 -2.33 3.00 -11.45
C ASP A 40 -2.88 4.29 -12.08
N THR A 41 -2.68 4.46 -13.39
CA THR A 41 -3.21 5.62 -14.12
C THR A 41 -4.73 5.58 -14.25
N LYS A 42 -5.32 4.39 -14.45
CA LYS A 42 -6.78 4.22 -14.53
C LYS A 42 -7.47 4.50 -13.20
N VAL A 43 -6.91 4.03 -12.10
CA VAL A 43 -7.42 4.30 -10.74
C VAL A 43 -7.32 5.79 -10.45
N ARG A 44 -6.15 6.39 -10.68
CA ARG A 44 -5.93 7.83 -10.46
C ARG A 44 -6.89 8.70 -11.27
N GLY A 45 -7.16 8.36 -12.52
CA GLY A 45 -8.08 9.12 -13.36
C GLY A 45 -9.58 8.90 -13.07
N ARG A 46 -9.96 7.86 -12.32
CA ARG A 46 -11.37 7.51 -12.04
C ARG A 46 -11.80 7.84 -10.62
N GLU A 47 -10.88 7.81 -9.68
CA GLU A 47 -11.19 7.89 -8.26
C GLU A 47 -10.69 9.22 -7.69
N THR A 48 -11.57 9.92 -6.98
CA THR A 48 -11.20 11.07 -6.16
C THR A 48 -11.31 10.63 -4.71
N PRO A 49 -10.22 10.62 -3.92
CA PRO A 49 -10.31 10.29 -2.51
C PRO A 49 -11.18 11.32 -1.78
N PRO A 50 -11.83 10.94 -0.67
CA PRO A 50 -12.58 11.89 0.15
C PRO A 50 -11.70 13.06 0.62
N PRO A 51 -12.27 14.25 0.87
CA PRO A 51 -11.49 15.39 1.32
C PRO A 51 -10.61 15.07 2.52
N GLY A 52 -9.31 15.41 2.40
CA GLY A 52 -8.30 15.17 3.44
C GLY A 52 -7.77 13.74 3.52
N GLN A 53 -8.26 12.80 2.71
CA GLN A 53 -7.76 11.42 2.66
C GLN A 53 -6.81 11.20 1.49
N TRP A 54 -5.78 10.39 1.71
CA TRP A 54 -4.84 10.00 0.66
C TRP A 54 -5.28 8.72 -0.02
N ARG A 55 -5.15 8.66 -1.35
CA ARG A 55 -5.14 7.41 -2.09
C ARG A 55 -3.71 7.00 -2.42
N VAL A 56 -3.28 5.86 -1.89
CA VAL A 56 -1.98 5.24 -2.21
C VAL A 56 -2.09 4.41 -3.50
N LEU A 57 -1.05 4.43 -4.33
CA LEU A 57 -0.95 3.66 -5.58
C LEU A 57 0.09 2.53 -5.47
N GLY A 58 0.16 1.68 -6.49
CA GLY A 58 0.99 0.48 -6.52
C GLY A 58 0.19 -0.79 -6.23
N TRP A 59 -0.01 -1.61 -7.26
CA TRP A 59 -0.85 -2.83 -7.19
C TRP A 59 -0.07 -4.14 -7.24
N ASP A 60 1.18 -4.08 -7.66
CA ASP A 60 2.04 -5.25 -7.84
C ASP A 60 3.39 -4.96 -7.19
N ALA A 61 3.65 -5.67 -6.09
CA ALA A 61 4.74 -5.38 -5.17
C ALA A 61 5.41 -6.66 -4.70
N ALA A 62 6.70 -6.56 -4.44
CA ALA A 62 7.51 -7.59 -3.81
C ALA A 62 8.16 -7.02 -2.55
N GLY A 63 8.16 -7.81 -1.49
CA GLY A 63 8.61 -7.38 -0.18
C GLY A 63 8.86 -8.54 0.75
N ILE A 64 9.16 -8.20 2.00
CA ILE A 64 9.41 -9.17 3.07
C ILE A 64 8.25 -9.07 4.07
N VAL A 65 7.66 -10.19 4.45
CA VAL A 65 6.68 -10.27 5.53
C VAL A 65 7.36 -9.83 6.82
N ARG A 66 6.95 -8.67 7.34
CA ARG A 66 7.44 -8.11 8.62
C ARG A 66 6.66 -8.62 9.82
N ALA A 67 5.35 -8.77 9.68
CA ALA A 67 4.47 -9.30 10.72
C ALA A 67 3.25 -9.98 10.11
N VAL A 68 2.62 -10.86 10.88
CA VAL A 68 1.41 -11.59 10.49
C VAL A 68 0.33 -11.44 11.56
N GLY A 69 -0.92 -11.46 11.14
CA GLY A 69 -2.05 -11.58 12.05
C GLY A 69 -2.10 -12.94 12.75
N ASP A 70 -2.84 -13.00 13.85
CA ASP A 70 -2.97 -14.17 14.74
C ASP A 70 -3.68 -15.38 14.10
N ALA A 71 -4.41 -15.17 13.00
CA ALA A 71 -5.11 -16.22 12.26
C ALA A 71 -4.46 -16.57 10.90
N VAL A 72 -3.29 -16.01 10.58
CA VAL A 72 -2.53 -16.33 9.36
C VAL A 72 -2.01 -17.77 9.42
N ARG A 73 -2.02 -18.44 8.26
CA ARG A 73 -1.41 -19.76 8.05
C ARG A 73 -0.68 -19.74 6.71
N GLY A 74 0.51 -20.33 6.65
CA GLY A 74 1.28 -20.50 5.41
C GLY A 74 2.30 -19.40 5.11
N PHE A 75 2.41 -18.37 5.97
CA PHE A 75 3.45 -17.34 5.91
C PHE A 75 4.01 -17.09 7.31
N ALA A 76 5.25 -16.64 7.38
CA ALA A 76 5.94 -16.26 8.59
C ALA A 76 6.73 -14.96 8.38
N PRO A 77 7.01 -14.18 9.45
CA PRO A 77 7.95 -13.08 9.36
C PRO A 77 9.30 -13.52 8.79
N GLY A 78 9.76 -12.84 7.74
CA GLY A 78 11.01 -13.13 7.02
C GLY A 78 10.83 -13.78 5.65
N ASP A 79 9.64 -14.31 5.33
CA ASP A 79 9.26 -14.73 3.96
C ASP A 79 9.23 -13.53 3.01
#